data_AF-A0A2G6H9E2-F1
#
_entry.id   AF-A0A2G6H9E2-F1
#
_cell.length_a   1.000
_cell.length_b   1.000
_cell.length_c   1.000
_cell.angle_alpha   90.00
_cell.angle_beta   90.00
_cell.angle_gamma   90.00
#
_symmetry.space_group_name_H-M   'P 1'
#
loop_
_entity.id
_entity.type
_entity.pdbx_description
1 polymer ?
#
loop_
_entity_poly.entity_id
_entity_poly.type
_entity_poly.pdbx_seq_one_letter_code
_entity_poly.pdbx_strand_id
1 'polypeptide(L)'
;MFYYDQFKEIEKNFPNFKFHLALDRPDPVADELGIEYKAGFVHQVIEENYLKQHEEPEEINYYMCGPPMMNSAVENMLWNLGVPKENIEYDDFGG
;
A
#
# COMPACT_ATOMS: atom_id res chain seq x y z
N MET A 1 4.97 11.13 9.99
CA MET A 1 4.28 9.83 9.98
C MET A 1 3.72 9.55 11.37
N PHE A 2 2.58 8.88 11.49
CA PHE A 2 1.97 8.49 12.77
C PHE A 2 1.69 6.97 12.78
N TYR A 3 1.55 6.38 13.98
CA TYR A 3 1.34 4.93 14.22
C TYR A 3 2.40 3.95 13.70
N TYR A 4 3.57 4.44 13.25
CA TYR A 4 4.66 3.60 12.74
C TYR A 4 5.05 2.48 13.72
N ASP A 5 5.37 2.84 14.96
CA ASP A 5 5.83 1.88 15.98
C ASP A 5 4.75 0.83 16.31
N GLN A 6 3.47 1.24 16.25
CA GLN A 6 2.35 0.33 16.49
C GLN A 6 2.26 -0.74 15.39
N PHE A 7 2.39 -0.36 14.11
CA PHE A 7 2.41 -1.33 13.02
C PHE A 7 3.66 -2.22 13.05
N LYS A 8 4.83 -1.68 13.40
CA LYS A 8 6.05 -2.48 13.56
C LYS A 8 5.95 -3.47 14.72
N GLU A 9 5.24 -3.11 15.79
CA GLU A 9 4.95 -4.03 16.90
C GLU A 9 4.01 -5.17 16.46
N ILE A 10 2.98 -4.88 15.66
CA ILE A 10 2.10 -5.93 15.09
C ILE A 10 2.93 -6.86 14.20
N GLU A 11 3.73 -6.32 13.29
CA GLU A 11 4.60 -7.11 12.39
C GLU A 11 5.59 -8.01 13.15
N LYS A 12 6.11 -7.54 14.29
CA LYS A 12 6.99 -8.33 15.15
C LYS A 12 6.25 -9.53 15.78
N ASN A 13 4.98 -9.35 16.13
CA ASN A 13 4.20 -10.35 16.85
C ASN A 13 3.44 -11.32 15.93
N PHE A 14 3.16 -10.92 14.68
CA PHE A 14 2.34 -11.67 13.75
C PHE A 14 3.08 -11.88 12.42
N PRO A 15 3.64 -13.07 12.15
CA PRO A 15 4.47 -13.30 10.95
C PRO A 15 3.69 -13.19 9.62
N ASN A 16 2.36 -13.31 9.69
CA ASN A 16 1.43 -13.14 8.58
C ASN A 16 1.04 -11.68 8.32
N PHE A 17 1.55 -10.72 9.09
CA PHE A 17 1.35 -9.29 8.87
C PHE A 17 2.67 -8.64 8.43
N LYS A 18 2.59 -7.76 7.42
CA LYS A 18 3.71 -6.95 6.94
C LYS A 18 3.28 -5.50 6.79
N PHE A 19 4.16 -4.58 7.18
CA PHE A 19 3.93 -3.15 7.06
C PHE A 19 4.99 -2.51 6.15
N HIS A 20 4.55 -1.82 5.11
CA HIS A 20 5.41 -1.12 4.16
C HIS A 20 5.03 0.35 4.09
N LEU A 21 6.01 1.22 4.30
CA LEU A 21 5.86 2.66 4.14
C LEU A 21 6.24 3.08 2.72
N ALA A 22 5.34 3.79 2.04
CA ALA A 22 5.64 4.51 0.81
C ALA A 22 5.62 6.03 1.07
N LEU A 23 6.69 6.73 0.70
CA LEU A 23 6.76 8.19 0.68
C LEU A 23 6.80 8.64 -0.78
N ASP A 24 6.10 9.71 -1.14
CA ASP A 24 6.03 10.20 -2.52
C ASP A 24 7.41 10.59 -3.09
N ARG A 25 8.38 10.89 -2.23
CA ARG A 25 9.76 11.23 -2.55
C ARG A 25 10.73 10.76 -1.46
N PRO A 26 12.04 10.75 -1.73
CA PRO A 26 13.05 10.57 -0.68
C PRO A 26 12.90 11.60 0.45
N ASP A 27 13.10 11.17 1.69
CA ASP A 27 12.98 11.98 2.88
C ASP A 27 14.26 11.88 3.73
N PRO A 28 15.13 12.91 3.70
CA PRO A 28 16.37 12.92 4.47
C PRO A 28 16.17 12.78 5.98
N VAL A 29 15.05 13.26 6.53
CA VAL A 29 14.75 13.13 7.96
C VAL A 29 14.41 11.68 8.29
N ALA A 30 13.66 10.99 7.40
CA ALA A 30 13.41 9.56 7.54
C ALA A 30 14.71 8.75 7.44
N ASP A 31 15.60 9.12 6.51
CA ASP A 31 16.91 8.49 6.34
C ASP A 31 17.79 8.63 7.60
N GLU A 32 17.88 9.84 8.17
CA GLU A 32 18.64 10.11 9.41
C GLU A 32 18.08 9.35 10.62
N LEU A 33 16.76 9.16 10.67
CA LEU A 33 16.08 8.40 11.71
C LEU A 33 16.12 6.88 11.46
N GLY A 34 16.65 6.43 10.32
CA GLY A 34 16.68 5.01 9.95
C GLY A 34 15.30 4.40 9.71
N ILE A 35 14.30 5.22 9.34
CA ILE A 35 12.95 4.76 9.02
C ILE A 35 12.99 4.13 7.63
N GLU A 36 12.62 2.85 7.54
CA GLU A 36 12.54 2.15 6.26
C GLU A 36 11.30 2.59 5.47
N TYR A 37 11.50 3.01 4.21
CA TYR A 37 10.44 3.35 3.27
C TYR A 37 10.83 3.07 1.81
N LYS A 38 9.84 3.14 0.93
CA LYS A 38 10.00 3.13 -0.53
C LYS A 38 9.57 4.49 -1.08
N ALA A 39 10.40 5.09 -1.94
CA ALA A 39 10.05 6.34 -2.60
C ALA A 39 9.17 6.08 -3.83
N GLY A 40 8.06 6.81 -3.97
CA GLY A 40 7.11 6.72 -5.07
C GLY A 40 5.66 6.76 -4.62
N PHE A 41 4.72 6.84 -5.58
CA PHE A 41 3.30 6.73 -5.26
C PHE A 41 2.95 5.32 -4.80
N VAL A 42 2.08 5.20 -3.80
CA VAL A 42 1.75 3.91 -3.16
C VAL A 42 1.31 2.83 -4.15
N HIS A 43 0.52 3.19 -5.19
CA HIS A 43 0.08 2.24 -6.21
C HIS A 43 1.24 1.67 -7.05
N GLN A 44 2.27 2.48 -7.36
CA GLN A 44 3.46 2.03 -8.08
C GLN A 44 4.34 1.17 -7.18
N VAL A 45 4.52 1.61 -5.92
CA VAL A 45 5.34 0.88 -4.95
C VAL A 45 4.78 -0.53 -4.72
N ILE A 46 3.47 -0.68 -4.48
CA ILE A 46 2.87 -2.01 -4.27
C ILE A 46 2.89 -2.85 -5.54
N GLU A 47 2.66 -2.24 -6.71
CA GLU A 47 2.69 -2.92 -8.01
C GLU A 47 4.08 -3.51 -8.28
N GLU A 48 5.15 -2.72 -8.15
CA GLU A 48 6.52 -3.13 -8.47
C GLU A 48 7.13 -4.11 -7.46
N ASN A 49 6.82 -3.95 -6.18
CA ASN A 49 7.49 -4.68 -5.11
C ASN A 49 6.70 -5.92 -4.64
N TYR A 50 5.43 -6.05 -5.02
CA TYR A 50 4.58 -7.15 -4.57
C TYR A 50 3.70 -7.72 -5.69
N LEU A 51 2.79 -6.91 -6.26
CA LEU A 51 1.72 -7.46 -7.10
C LEU A 51 2.19 -7.99 -8.46
N LYS A 52 3.19 -7.37 -9.09
CA LYS A 52 3.76 -7.87 -10.37
C LYS A 52 4.39 -9.26 -10.26
N GLN A 53 4.77 -9.67 -9.05
CA GLN A 53 5.41 -10.95 -8.78
C GLN A 53 4.46 -11.94 -8.09
N HIS A 54 3.24 -11.50 -7.76
CA HIS A 54 2.23 -12.33 -7.12
C HIS A 54 1.61 -13.24 -8.18
N GLU A 55 1.43 -14.53 -7.85
CA GLU A 55 0.90 -15.52 -8.81
C GLU A 55 -0.57 -15.26 -9.14
N GLU A 56 -1.38 -14.94 -8.12
CA GLU A 56 -2.83 -14.76 -8.23
C GLU A 56 -3.28 -13.44 -7.55
N PRO A 57 -2.88 -12.26 -8.06
CA PRO A 57 -3.29 -10.98 -7.48
C PRO A 57 -4.81 -10.76 -7.47
N GLU A 58 -5.55 -11.42 -8.35
CA GLU A 58 -7.01 -11.40 -8.45
C GLU A 58 -7.71 -12.07 -7.27
N GLU A 59 -7.06 -13.00 -6.56
CA GLU A 59 -7.60 -13.71 -5.40
C GLU A 59 -7.41 -12.95 -4.07
N ILE A 60 -6.76 -11.78 -4.11
CA ILE A 60 -6.54 -10.92 -2.94
C ILE A 60 -7.75 -9.99 -2.74
N ASN A 61 -8.19 -9.84 -1.50
CA ASN A 61 -9.13 -8.78 -1.12
C ASN A 61 -8.38 -7.49 -0.78
N TYR A 62 -8.69 -6.42 -1.51
CA TYR A 62 -8.07 -5.11 -1.37
C TYR A 62 -8.98 -4.16 -0.61
N TYR A 63 -8.51 -3.73 0.57
CA TYR A 63 -9.18 -2.73 1.39
C TYR A 63 -8.39 -1.43 1.30
N MET A 64 -9.00 -0.36 0.78
CA MET A 64 -8.33 0.92 0.58
C MET A 64 -9.13 2.12 1.09
N CYS A 65 -8.42 3.11 1.62
CA CYS A 65 -8.98 4.37 2.06
C CYS A 65 -7.92 5.46 1.88
N GLY A 66 -8.30 6.57 1.24
CA GLY A 66 -7.44 7.72 1.06
C GLY A 66 -8.02 8.76 0.11
N PRO A 67 -7.21 9.74 -0.34
CA PRO A 67 -7.67 10.82 -1.19
C PRO A 67 -8.21 10.31 -2.55
N PRO A 68 -9.15 11.02 -3.21
CA PRO A 68 -9.76 10.57 -4.46
C PRO A 68 -8.73 10.19 -5.54
N MET A 69 -7.68 11.01 -5.71
CA MET A 69 -6.61 10.75 -6.67
C MET A 69 -5.83 9.46 -6.37
N MET A 70 -5.66 9.10 -5.09
CA MET A 70 -4.99 7.86 -4.69
C MET A 70 -5.89 6.67 -4.99
N ASN A 71 -7.16 6.73 -4.57
CA ASN A 71 -8.12 5.65 -4.78
C ASN A 71 -8.27 5.33 -6.27
N SER A 72 -8.47 6.33 -7.12
CA SER A 72 -8.56 6.13 -8.56
C SER A 72 -7.28 5.56 -9.18
N ALA A 73 -6.10 5.93 -8.68
CA ALA A 73 -4.83 5.39 -9.20
C ALA A 73 -4.64 3.91 -8.81
N VAL A 74 -4.96 3.54 -7.56
CA VAL A 74 -4.91 2.15 -7.09
C VAL A 74 -5.94 1.29 -7.83
N GLU A 75 -7.18 1.76 -7.95
CA GLU A 75 -8.26 1.04 -8.64
C GLU A 75 -7.91 0.73 -10.10
N ASN A 76 -7.42 1.73 -10.86
CA ASN A 76 -6.99 1.52 -12.24
C ASN A 76 -5.83 0.52 -12.34
N MET A 77 -4.88 0.56 -11.40
CA MET A 77 -3.77 -0.40 -11.36
C MET A 77 -4.27 -1.82 -11.11
N LEU A 78 -5.18 -2.02 -10.15
CA LEU A 78 -5.76 -3.33 -9.84
C LEU A 78 -6.61 -3.88 -11.00
N TRP A 79 -7.38 -3.04 -11.70
CA TRP A 79 -8.11 -3.46 -12.90
C TRP A 79 -7.18 -3.90 -14.03
N ASN A 80 -6.05 -3.22 -14.22
CA ASN A 80 -5.06 -3.62 -15.22
C ASN A 80 -4.38 -4.96 -14.87
N LEU A 81 -4.34 -5.33 -13.59
CA LEU A 81 -3.89 -6.64 -13.11
C LEU A 81 -4.98 -7.72 -13.18
N GLY A 82 -6.20 -7.38 -13.61
CA GLY A 82 -7.31 -8.33 -13.71
C GLY A 82 -8.09 -8.57 -12.42
N VAL A 83 -7.86 -7.76 -11.37
CA VAL A 83 -8.56 -7.90 -10.09
C VAL A 83 -10.06 -7.59 -10.28
N PRO A 84 -10.97 -8.49 -9.88
CA PRO A 84 -12.40 -8.27 -10.04
C PRO A 84 -12.89 -7.21 -9.05
N LYS A 85 -13.93 -6.46 -9.47
CA LYS A 85 -14.47 -5.35 -8.66
C LYS A 85 -14.97 -5.80 -7.28
N GLU A 86 -15.46 -7.02 -7.16
CA GLU A 86 -15.92 -7.60 -5.89
C GLU A 86 -14.82 -7.79 -4.84
N ASN A 87 -13.55 -7.84 -5.27
CA ASN A 87 -12.39 -7.94 -4.39
C ASN A 87 -11.81 -6.57 -4.02
N ILE A 88 -12.42 -5.47 -4.46
CA ILE A 88 -11.96 -4.10 -4.24
C ILE A 88 -12.98 -3.39 -3.34
N GLU A 89 -12.65 -3.28 -2.06
CA GLU A 89 -13.43 -2.54 -1.07
C GLU A 89 -12.76 -1.20 -0.76
N TYR A 90 -13.49 -0.11 -0.93
CA TYR A 90 -13.02 1.21 -0.55
C TYR A 90 -14.03 1.94 0.33
N ASP A 91 -13.51 2.71 1.28
CA ASP A 91 -14.31 3.61 2.10
C ASP A 91 -14.23 5.02 1.48
N ASP A 92 -15.31 5.42 0.82
CA ASP A 92 -15.42 6.74 0.17
C ASP A 92 -15.96 7.78 1.16
N PHE A 93 -15.08 8.67 1.59
CA PHE A 93 -15.42 9.77 2.51
C PHE A 93 -16.15 10.93 1.84
N GLY A 94 -16.56 10.80 0.56
CA GLY A 94 -17.45 11.74 -0.13
C GLY A 94 -16.75 12.99 -0.67
N GLY A 95 -15.54 12.81 -1.22
CA GLY A 95 -14.74 13.88 -1.83
C GLY A 95 -15.30 14.42 -3.13
#